data_AF-A0A1C3WZM3-F1
#
_entry.id   AF-A0A1C3WZM3-F1
#
_cell.length_a   1.000
_cell.length_b   1.000
_cell.length_c   1.000
_cell.angle_alpha   90.00
_cell.angle_beta   90.00
_cell.angle_gamma   90.00
#
_symmetry.space_group_name_H-M   'P 1'
#
loop_
_entity.id
_entity.type
_entity.pdbx_description
1 polymer ?
#
loop_
_entity_poly.entity_id
_entity_poly.type
_entity_poly.pdbx_seq_one_letter_code
_entity_poly.pdbx_strand_id
1 'polypeptide(L)'
;MADNRAAILTGAKAAHTLHRDLGIREQLERGNASRIDVFSAIAKLGATLMFQPLDKLLGAYLPSEEPGVLITTKRQLPVQRFTGAHELGHHYMRHEPSLDDENILRRSPFATTGTADRQEREADAFASMFLTPAWLVALLLQRQGWSARQLADPAYMYQASLRLGTSYSATCYALERHKVISRGQRERLIDIEPKQIKRQFLGGYEPPDWHVDVWLLTERDEGSLIEGGRNDLFVVKLRENSGAGYLWNFDQLRDAGFALVDDDREDTSPDAIGGALMRKVTARSEDRLQGEVTLRESRPWAADVPLHQLHLRYDLRGPESPGMWEPELRRVLQAA
;
A
#
# COMPACT_ATOMS: atom_id res chain seq x y z
N MET A 1 17.02 -5.02 27.61
CA MET A 1 17.73 -4.57 26.38
C MET A 1 18.23 -5.72 25.51
N ALA A 2 18.95 -6.71 26.03
CA ALA A 2 19.40 -7.88 25.24
C ALA A 2 18.22 -8.72 24.71
N ASP A 3 17.19 -8.93 25.54
CA ASP A 3 15.99 -9.70 25.17
C ASP A 3 15.19 -9.03 24.04
N ASN A 4 14.98 -7.71 24.10
CA ASN A 4 14.31 -6.96 23.02
C ASN A 4 15.03 -7.08 21.68
N ARG A 5 16.37 -7.03 21.68
CA ARG A 5 17.14 -7.19 20.44
C ARG A 5 17.02 -8.60 19.87
N ALA A 6 17.04 -9.61 20.73
CA ALA A 6 16.86 -10.99 20.32
C ALA A 6 15.47 -11.21 19.69
N ALA A 7 14.41 -10.71 20.35
CA ALA A 7 13.04 -10.74 19.83
C ALA A 7 12.93 -10.12 18.43
N ILE A 8 13.49 -8.91 18.24
CA ILE A 8 13.46 -8.24 16.93
C ILE A 8 14.17 -9.06 15.86
N LEU A 9 15.32 -9.66 16.18
CA LEU A 9 16.07 -10.50 15.24
C LEU A 9 15.31 -11.79 14.88
N THR A 10 14.64 -12.40 15.85
CA THR A 10 13.80 -13.60 15.63
C THR A 10 12.67 -13.28 14.66
N GLY A 11 11.87 -12.24 14.94
CA GLY A 11 10.76 -11.83 14.07
C GLY A 11 11.22 -11.45 12.66
N ALA A 12 12.33 -10.69 12.56
CA ALA A 12 12.91 -10.31 11.27
C ALA A 12 13.38 -11.54 10.46
N LYS A 13 14.02 -12.52 11.12
CA LYS A 13 14.47 -13.77 10.49
C LYS A 13 13.29 -14.61 10.01
N ALA A 14 12.22 -14.68 10.82
CA ALA A 14 11.00 -15.40 10.46
C ALA A 14 10.33 -14.78 9.21
N ALA A 15 10.21 -13.45 9.17
CA ALA A 15 9.67 -12.75 8.00
C ALA A 15 10.48 -13.03 6.72
N HIS A 16 11.82 -12.98 6.82
CA HIS A 16 12.70 -13.27 5.69
C HIS A 16 12.58 -14.73 5.21
N THR A 17 12.49 -15.67 6.15
CA THR A 17 12.28 -17.10 5.84
C THR A 17 10.96 -17.29 5.11
N LEU A 18 9.87 -16.69 5.58
CA LEU A 18 8.57 -16.82 4.94
C LEU A 18 8.51 -16.18 3.55
N HIS A 19 9.18 -15.04 3.33
CA HIS A 19 9.29 -14.46 1.98
C HIS A 19 9.88 -15.45 0.97
N ARG A 20 10.96 -16.15 1.37
CA ARG A 20 11.61 -17.16 0.54
C ARG A 20 10.71 -18.37 0.33
N ASP A 21 10.13 -18.90 1.40
CA ASP A 21 9.33 -20.14 1.34
C ASP A 21 8.07 -19.96 0.48
N LEU A 22 7.47 -18.76 0.48
CA LEU A 22 6.33 -18.42 -0.38
C LEU A 22 6.72 -17.88 -1.76
N GLY A 23 8.01 -17.70 -2.07
CA GLY A 23 8.47 -17.11 -3.34
C GLY A 23 7.89 -15.72 -3.61
N ILE A 24 7.72 -14.91 -2.55
CA ILE A 24 6.99 -13.63 -2.61
C ILE A 24 7.69 -12.65 -3.53
N ARG A 25 9.02 -12.59 -3.49
CA ARG A 25 9.79 -11.65 -4.29
C ARG A 25 9.64 -11.94 -5.78
N GLU A 26 9.80 -13.18 -6.19
CA GLU A 26 9.68 -13.60 -7.59
C GLU A 26 8.27 -13.38 -8.13
N GLN A 27 7.24 -13.59 -7.28
CA GLN A 27 5.84 -13.31 -7.64
C GLN A 27 5.60 -11.81 -7.87
N LEU A 28 6.14 -10.95 -7.00
CA LEU A 28 6.03 -9.49 -7.11
C LEU A 28 6.72 -8.95 -8.36
N GLU A 29 7.94 -9.39 -8.62
CA GLU A 29 8.73 -8.98 -9.79
C GLU A 29 8.05 -9.40 -11.10
N ARG A 30 7.43 -10.60 -11.17
CA ARG A 30 6.67 -11.04 -12.36
C ARG A 30 5.33 -10.32 -12.50
N GLY A 31 4.66 -10.05 -11.38
CA GLY A 31 3.33 -9.49 -11.36
C GLY A 31 3.27 -7.97 -11.48
N ASN A 32 4.41 -7.28 -11.55
CA ASN A 32 4.52 -5.80 -11.47
C ASN A 32 3.71 -5.20 -10.30
N ALA A 33 3.58 -5.95 -9.21
CA ALA A 33 2.91 -5.49 -8.00
C ALA A 33 3.88 -4.64 -7.17
N SER A 34 3.34 -3.71 -6.39
CA SER A 34 4.14 -2.76 -5.61
C SER A 34 4.21 -3.10 -4.10
N ARG A 35 3.36 -4.02 -3.62
CA ARG A 35 3.27 -4.40 -2.21
C ARG A 35 3.01 -5.88 -2.01
N ILE A 36 3.38 -6.38 -0.83
CA ILE A 36 3.18 -7.78 -0.43
C ILE A 36 1.71 -8.02 -0.05
N ASP A 37 1.11 -9.07 -0.60
CA ASP A 37 -0.23 -9.50 -0.21
C ASP A 37 -0.17 -10.39 1.04
N VAL A 38 -0.34 -9.75 2.19
CA VAL A 38 -0.33 -10.42 3.50
C VAL A 38 -1.57 -11.29 3.73
N PHE A 39 -2.71 -10.92 3.17
CA PHE A 39 -3.95 -11.69 3.33
C PHE A 39 -3.85 -13.01 2.55
N SER A 40 -3.31 -12.97 1.33
CA SER A 40 -2.92 -14.19 0.60
C SER A 40 -1.92 -15.04 1.36
N ALA A 41 -0.94 -14.44 2.06
CA ALA A 41 0.06 -15.18 2.81
C ALA A 41 -0.54 -15.93 4.01
N ILE A 42 -1.49 -15.32 4.72
CA ILE A 42 -2.27 -15.96 5.79
C ILE A 42 -3.02 -17.17 5.24
N ALA A 43 -3.80 -16.99 4.18
CA ALA A 43 -4.58 -18.06 3.58
C ALA A 43 -3.69 -19.20 3.02
N LYS A 44 -2.52 -18.88 2.44
CA LYS A 44 -1.55 -19.88 1.95
C LYS A 44 -0.95 -20.74 3.07
N LEU A 45 -0.90 -20.23 4.30
CA LEU A 45 -0.47 -20.98 5.48
C LEU A 45 -1.61 -21.78 6.13
N GLY A 46 -2.80 -21.79 5.52
CA GLY A 46 -3.94 -22.59 5.95
C GLY A 46 -4.76 -21.95 7.07
N ALA A 47 -4.51 -20.68 7.40
CA ALA A 47 -5.33 -19.95 8.36
C ALA A 47 -6.53 -19.31 7.67
N THR A 48 -7.73 -19.57 8.20
CA THR A 48 -8.97 -18.95 7.73
C THR A 48 -8.95 -17.47 8.09
N LEU A 49 -9.15 -16.59 7.10
CA LEU A 49 -9.11 -15.14 7.32
C LEU A 49 -10.51 -14.53 7.33
N MET A 50 -10.88 -13.87 8.44
CA MET A 50 -12.14 -13.16 8.57
C MET A 50 -11.97 -11.70 8.98
N PHE A 51 -12.81 -10.86 8.40
CA PHE A 51 -12.91 -9.44 8.72
C PHE A 51 -14.21 -9.18 9.48
N GLN A 52 -14.14 -8.52 10.63
CA GLN A 52 -15.32 -8.20 11.43
C GLN A 52 -15.20 -6.82 12.10
N PRO A 53 -16.32 -6.14 12.42
CA PRO A 53 -16.27 -4.91 13.18
C PRO A 53 -15.94 -5.19 14.65
N LEU A 54 -14.65 -5.33 14.98
CA LEU A 54 -14.21 -5.62 16.34
C LEU A 54 -14.21 -4.36 17.23
N ASP A 55 -14.65 -4.51 18.47
CA ASP A 55 -14.59 -3.47 19.49
C ASP A 55 -13.35 -3.63 20.37
N LYS A 56 -12.58 -2.54 20.51
CA LYS A 56 -11.37 -2.45 21.35
C LYS A 56 -10.22 -3.38 20.93
N LEU A 57 -10.37 -4.17 19.87
CA LEU A 57 -9.38 -5.08 19.33
C LEU A 57 -9.11 -4.76 17.86
N LEU A 58 -7.85 -4.88 17.44
CA LEU A 58 -7.47 -4.71 16.03
C LEU A 58 -7.50 -6.03 15.27
N GLY A 59 -7.07 -7.12 15.89
CA GLY A 59 -7.12 -8.47 15.34
C GLY A 59 -6.90 -9.53 16.41
N ALA A 60 -7.05 -10.79 16.02
CA ALA A 60 -6.81 -11.93 16.88
C ALA A 60 -6.35 -13.14 16.07
N TYR A 61 -5.29 -13.79 16.54
CA TYR A 61 -4.91 -15.13 16.12
C TYR A 61 -5.55 -16.19 17.03
N LEU A 62 -6.22 -17.16 16.41
CA LEU A 62 -6.89 -18.29 17.05
C LEU A 62 -6.14 -19.58 16.67
N PRO A 63 -5.22 -20.06 17.53
CA PRO A 63 -4.55 -21.33 17.29
C PRO A 63 -5.54 -22.49 17.47
N SER A 64 -5.65 -23.36 16.47
CA SER A 64 -6.44 -24.59 16.54
C SER A 64 -5.93 -25.59 15.48
N GLU A 65 -6.56 -26.76 15.33
CA GLU A 65 -6.30 -27.65 14.19
C GLU A 65 -6.57 -26.94 12.85
N GLU A 66 -7.57 -26.06 12.83
CA GLU A 66 -7.88 -25.14 11.75
C GLU A 66 -7.61 -23.69 12.24
N PRO A 67 -6.42 -23.13 11.99
CA PRO A 67 -6.06 -21.82 12.53
C PRO A 67 -6.94 -20.71 11.95
N GLY A 68 -7.26 -19.71 12.77
CA GLY A 68 -8.07 -18.56 12.39
C GLY A 68 -7.36 -17.24 12.62
N VAL A 69 -7.60 -16.26 11.74
CA VAL A 69 -7.17 -14.87 11.91
C VAL A 69 -8.38 -13.95 11.76
N LEU A 70 -8.62 -13.13 12.77
CA LEU A 70 -9.63 -12.07 12.76
C LEU A 70 -8.97 -10.71 12.60
N ILE A 71 -9.51 -9.85 11.74
CA ILE A 71 -9.04 -8.47 11.55
C ILE A 71 -10.22 -7.50 11.61
N THR A 72 -10.01 -6.35 12.26
CA THR A 72 -11.06 -5.32 12.39
C THR A 72 -11.36 -4.62 11.07
N THR A 73 -12.65 -4.38 10.78
CA THR A 73 -13.09 -3.53 9.66
C THR A 73 -13.18 -2.05 10.03
N LYS A 74 -12.97 -1.69 11.30
CA LYS A 74 -13.09 -0.30 11.82
C LYS A 74 -11.83 0.55 11.59
N ARG A 75 -10.92 0.11 10.72
CA ARG A 75 -9.62 0.73 10.46
C ARG A 75 -9.29 0.72 8.98
N GLN A 76 -8.43 1.66 8.57
CA GLN A 76 -7.96 1.76 7.19
C GLN A 76 -7.09 0.57 6.79
N LEU A 77 -6.98 0.34 5.48
CA LEU A 77 -6.29 -0.80 4.90
C LEU A 77 -4.83 -0.97 5.40
N PRO A 78 -4.00 0.08 5.56
CA PRO A 78 -2.64 -0.11 6.09
C PRO A 78 -2.61 -0.69 7.51
N VAL A 79 -3.60 -0.35 8.34
CA VAL A 79 -3.73 -0.90 9.71
C VAL A 79 -4.18 -2.35 9.64
N GLN A 80 -5.18 -2.67 8.81
CA GLN A 80 -5.61 -4.05 8.58
C GLN A 80 -4.45 -4.94 8.11
N ARG A 81 -3.63 -4.43 7.20
CA ARG A 81 -2.45 -5.14 6.68
C ARG A 81 -1.40 -5.36 7.76
N PHE A 82 -1.10 -4.33 8.57
CA PHE A 82 -0.16 -4.48 9.68
C PHE A 82 -0.65 -5.49 10.71
N THR A 83 -1.92 -5.39 11.12
CA THR A 83 -2.55 -6.37 12.01
C THR A 83 -2.51 -7.77 11.42
N GLY A 84 -2.90 -7.95 10.16
CA GLY A 84 -2.81 -9.26 9.50
C GLY A 84 -1.38 -9.80 9.48
N ALA A 85 -0.38 -8.95 9.23
CA ALA A 85 1.02 -9.36 9.27
C ALA A 85 1.50 -9.72 10.68
N HIS A 86 0.98 -9.04 11.71
CA HIS A 86 1.26 -9.35 13.11
C HIS A 86 0.66 -10.71 13.51
N GLU A 87 -0.61 -10.95 13.20
CA GLU A 87 -1.26 -12.25 13.45
C GLU A 87 -0.61 -13.38 12.63
N LEU A 88 -0.19 -13.10 11.39
CA LEU A 88 0.61 -14.01 10.58
C LEU A 88 1.93 -14.38 11.25
N GLY A 89 2.56 -13.41 11.93
CA GLY A 89 3.75 -13.64 12.74
C GLY A 89 3.50 -14.63 13.87
N HIS A 90 2.42 -14.44 14.64
CA HIS A 90 2.01 -15.40 15.67
C HIS A 90 1.77 -16.79 15.10
N HIS A 91 1.05 -16.87 13.98
CA HIS A 91 0.75 -18.14 13.33
C HIS A 91 2.01 -18.87 12.84
N TYR A 92 2.88 -18.18 12.08
CA TYR A 92 4.08 -18.77 11.49
C TYR A 92 5.12 -19.20 12.54
N MET A 93 5.29 -18.39 13.60
CA MET A 93 6.22 -18.69 14.69
C MET A 93 5.63 -19.60 15.77
N ARG A 94 4.37 -20.04 15.60
CA ARG A 94 3.63 -20.90 16.54
C ARG A 94 3.61 -20.34 17.96
N HIS A 95 3.36 -19.04 18.06
CA HIS A 95 3.21 -18.34 19.33
C HIS A 95 2.03 -18.91 20.12
N GLU A 96 2.23 -19.09 21.42
CA GLU A 96 1.19 -19.57 22.32
C GLU A 96 0.28 -18.41 22.75
N PRO A 97 -1.03 -18.63 22.88
CA PRO A 97 -1.88 -17.63 23.50
C PRO A 97 -1.45 -17.45 24.96
N SER A 98 -1.31 -16.20 25.41
CA SER A 98 -0.99 -15.92 26.83
C SER A 98 -2.09 -16.53 27.71
N LEU A 99 -1.73 -17.51 28.53
CA LEU A 99 -2.65 -18.35 29.32
C LEU A 99 -3.23 -17.64 30.56
N ASP A 100 -2.77 -16.42 30.88
CA ASP A 100 -3.09 -15.74 32.15
C ASP A 100 -4.21 -14.69 32.08
N ASP A 101 -4.87 -14.49 30.96
CA ASP A 101 -6.02 -13.57 30.89
C ASP A 101 -7.30 -14.31 30.52
N GLU A 102 -8.25 -14.36 31.47
CA GLU A 102 -9.66 -14.73 31.27
C GLU A 102 -10.39 -13.84 30.21
N ASN A 103 -9.66 -13.00 29.50
CA ASN A 103 -10.09 -12.32 28.28
C ASN A 103 -9.13 -12.62 27.12
N ILE A 104 -9.18 -13.85 26.61
CA ILE A 104 -8.55 -14.29 25.35
C ILE A 104 -8.83 -13.31 24.18
N LEU A 105 -9.91 -12.50 24.28
CA LEU A 105 -10.39 -11.53 23.30
C LEU A 105 -10.02 -10.05 23.58
N ARG A 106 -9.26 -9.73 24.65
CA ARG A 106 -8.91 -8.33 24.98
C ARG A 106 -7.41 -8.09 24.98
N ARG A 107 -6.73 -8.39 23.89
CA ARG A 107 -5.34 -7.93 23.71
C ARG A 107 -5.33 -6.44 23.35
N SER A 108 -5.05 -5.62 24.35
CA SER A 108 -4.51 -4.28 24.13
C SER A 108 -2.98 -4.42 24.03
N PRO A 109 -2.30 -3.83 23.02
CA PRO A 109 -0.85 -3.95 22.81
C PRO A 109 0.05 -3.42 23.95
N PHE A 110 -0.53 -2.95 25.05
CA PHE A 110 0.14 -2.07 26.02
C PHE A 110 0.24 -2.62 27.45
N ALA A 111 -0.17 -3.86 27.71
CA ALA A 111 -0.11 -4.43 29.06
C ALA A 111 0.15 -5.95 29.05
N THR A 112 1.39 -6.35 28.75
CA THR A 112 1.85 -7.74 28.99
C THR A 112 3.20 -7.73 29.69
N THR A 113 3.46 -8.72 30.53
CA THR A 113 4.75 -8.93 31.22
C THR A 113 5.30 -10.32 30.86
N GLY A 114 6.62 -10.48 30.84
CA GLY A 114 7.26 -11.79 30.64
C GLY A 114 7.28 -12.30 29.19
N THR A 115 6.98 -13.58 28.97
CA THR A 115 7.02 -14.26 27.66
C THR A 115 6.03 -13.70 26.65
N ALA A 116 4.85 -13.26 27.09
CA ALA A 116 3.87 -12.60 26.23
C ALA A 116 4.47 -11.32 25.60
N ASP A 117 5.13 -10.49 26.40
CA ASP A 117 5.79 -9.25 25.95
C ASP A 117 6.96 -9.52 24.98
N ARG A 118 7.57 -10.72 25.02
CA ARG A 118 8.55 -11.15 24.01
C ARG A 118 7.89 -11.57 22.69
N GLN A 119 6.86 -12.40 22.73
CA GLN A 119 6.16 -12.89 21.53
C GLN A 119 5.51 -11.75 20.74
N GLU A 120 4.93 -10.76 21.43
CA GLU A 120 4.35 -9.57 20.81
C GLU A 120 5.41 -8.73 20.08
N ARG A 121 6.61 -8.57 20.68
CA ARG A 121 7.75 -7.90 20.01
C ARG A 121 8.26 -8.68 18.80
N GLU A 122 8.29 -10.02 18.89
CA GLU A 122 8.64 -10.89 17.78
C GLU A 122 7.63 -10.73 16.64
N ALA A 123 6.33 -10.70 16.94
CA ALA A 123 5.24 -10.50 15.96
C ALA A 123 5.27 -9.10 15.33
N ASP A 124 5.51 -8.03 16.10
CA ASP A 124 5.67 -6.67 15.58
C ASP A 124 6.91 -6.53 14.66
N ALA A 125 8.02 -7.13 15.06
CA ALA A 125 9.23 -7.16 14.25
C ALA A 125 9.01 -7.95 12.95
N PHE A 126 8.31 -9.08 13.04
CA PHE A 126 7.88 -9.87 11.88
C PHE A 126 7.01 -9.01 10.95
N ALA A 127 5.93 -8.41 11.45
CA ALA A 127 4.97 -7.64 10.65
C ALA A 127 5.65 -6.50 9.88
N SER A 128 6.50 -5.74 10.58
CA SER A 128 7.23 -4.63 9.98
C SER A 128 8.21 -5.11 8.90
N MET A 129 9.00 -6.15 9.17
CA MET A 129 9.96 -6.68 8.19
C MET A 129 9.30 -7.45 7.04
N PHE A 130 8.14 -8.05 7.29
CA PHE A 130 7.36 -8.78 6.30
C PHE A 130 6.71 -7.83 5.30
N LEU A 131 6.13 -6.72 5.76
CA LEU A 131 5.47 -5.76 4.87
C LEU A 131 6.44 -4.83 4.14
N THR A 132 7.56 -4.48 4.78
CA THR A 132 8.52 -3.50 4.25
C THR A 132 9.95 -4.04 4.26
N PRO A 133 10.26 -5.15 3.57
CA PRO A 133 11.62 -5.65 3.50
C PRO A 133 12.52 -4.73 2.65
N ALA A 134 13.82 -4.72 2.94
CA ALA A 134 14.78 -3.86 2.25
C ALA A 134 14.79 -4.06 0.72
N TRP A 135 14.59 -5.30 0.26
CA TRP A 135 14.54 -5.60 -1.17
C TRP A 135 13.33 -4.95 -1.86
N LEU A 136 12.17 -4.85 -1.19
CA LEU A 136 10.98 -4.21 -1.75
C LEU A 136 11.16 -2.70 -1.84
N VAL A 137 11.81 -2.09 -0.84
CA VAL A 137 12.17 -0.67 -0.87
C VAL A 137 13.10 -0.37 -2.04
N ALA A 138 14.09 -1.24 -2.29
CA ALA A 138 14.99 -1.10 -3.44
C ALA A 138 14.26 -1.22 -4.79
N LEU A 139 13.35 -2.20 -4.93
CA LEU A 139 12.52 -2.35 -6.13
C LEU A 139 11.64 -1.12 -6.38
N LEU A 140 11.02 -0.58 -5.33
CA LEU A 140 10.24 0.66 -5.41
C LEU A 140 11.08 1.83 -5.94
N LEU A 141 12.25 2.07 -5.33
CA LEU A 141 13.16 3.14 -5.74
C LEU A 141 13.60 2.99 -7.19
N GLN A 142 13.98 1.77 -7.60
CA GLN A 142 14.38 1.47 -8.96
C GLN A 142 13.25 1.75 -9.96
N ARG A 143 12.04 1.24 -9.68
CA ARG A 143 10.88 1.37 -10.56
C ARG A 143 10.48 2.84 -10.76
N GLN A 144 10.50 3.61 -9.67
CA GLN A 144 10.13 5.03 -9.73
C GLN A 144 11.28 5.93 -10.19
N GLY A 145 12.50 5.39 -10.34
CA GLY A 145 13.70 6.19 -10.65
C GLY A 145 14.05 7.17 -9.53
N TRP A 146 13.71 6.83 -8.28
CA TRP A 146 13.96 7.69 -7.12
C TRP A 146 15.32 7.34 -6.48
N SER A 147 15.97 8.36 -5.96
CA SER A 147 17.12 8.23 -5.07
C SER A 147 16.68 8.17 -3.61
N ALA A 148 17.51 7.56 -2.75
CA ALA A 148 17.29 7.60 -1.30
C ALA A 148 17.18 9.03 -0.75
N ARG A 149 17.88 10.00 -1.36
CA ARG A 149 17.82 11.42 -0.97
C ARG A 149 16.43 12.02 -1.18
N GLN A 150 15.71 11.63 -2.23
CA GLN A 150 14.35 12.12 -2.48
C GLN A 150 13.37 11.65 -1.40
N LEU A 151 13.61 10.50 -0.75
CA LEU A 151 12.76 10.05 0.37
C LEU A 151 12.88 10.89 1.64
N ALA A 152 13.78 11.87 1.68
CA ALA A 152 13.79 12.90 2.73
C ALA A 152 12.73 13.99 2.50
N ASP A 153 12.11 14.02 1.32
CA ASP A 153 11.00 14.89 0.99
C ASP A 153 9.66 14.20 1.33
N PRO A 154 8.73 14.90 2.01
CA PRO A 154 7.46 14.32 2.45
C PRO A 154 6.58 13.82 1.31
N ALA A 155 6.62 14.45 0.13
CA ALA A 155 5.82 14.04 -1.03
C ALA A 155 6.23 12.65 -1.53
N TYR A 156 7.54 12.40 -1.62
CA TYR A 156 8.08 11.10 -2.03
C TYR A 156 7.87 10.05 -0.93
N MET A 157 8.07 10.40 0.34
CA MET A 157 7.80 9.49 1.46
C MET A 157 6.34 9.05 1.51
N TYR A 158 5.41 9.97 1.29
CA TYR A 158 3.99 9.65 1.23
C TYR A 158 3.64 8.74 0.03
N GLN A 159 4.16 9.05 -1.16
CA GLN A 159 3.95 8.19 -2.33
C GLN A 159 4.60 6.81 -2.18
N ALA A 160 5.69 6.72 -1.41
CA ALA A 160 6.30 5.44 -1.03
C ALA A 160 5.40 4.65 -0.06
N SER A 161 4.77 5.30 0.92
CA SER A 161 3.90 4.61 1.88
C SER A 161 2.69 3.97 1.20
N LEU A 162 2.09 4.66 0.22
CA LEU A 162 0.99 4.11 -0.58
C LEU A 162 1.42 2.87 -1.36
N ARG A 163 2.55 2.96 -2.07
CA ARG A 163 3.08 1.86 -2.88
C ARG A 163 3.53 0.66 -2.05
N LEU A 164 4.04 0.87 -0.84
CA LEU A 164 4.36 -0.22 0.11
C LEU A 164 3.12 -0.78 0.82
N GLY A 165 2.00 -0.06 0.77
CA GLY A 165 0.77 -0.41 1.48
C GLY A 165 0.91 -0.31 3.00
N THR A 166 1.67 0.66 3.49
CA THR A 166 1.90 0.96 4.91
C THR A 166 1.47 2.38 5.24
N SER A 167 1.25 2.68 6.53
CA SER A 167 0.97 4.05 6.95
C SER A 167 2.19 4.94 6.74
N TYR A 168 1.97 6.25 6.58
CA TYR A 168 3.04 7.23 6.41
C TYR A 168 4.08 7.14 7.53
N SER A 169 3.63 7.13 8.79
CA SER A 169 4.52 7.02 9.95
C SER A 169 5.29 5.69 10.00
N ALA A 170 4.63 4.55 9.75
CA ALA A 170 5.29 3.25 9.72
C ALA A 170 6.37 3.19 8.64
N THR A 171 6.12 3.83 7.49
CA THR A 171 7.07 3.92 6.38
C THR A 171 8.31 4.73 6.79
N CYS A 172 8.13 5.86 7.46
CA CYS A 172 9.26 6.65 8.00
C CYS A 172 10.15 5.81 8.93
N TYR A 173 9.55 5.04 9.86
CA TYR A 173 10.31 4.15 10.74
C TYR A 173 11.00 2.99 9.99
N ALA A 174 10.33 2.40 9.01
CA ALA A 174 10.89 1.32 8.19
C ALA A 174 12.11 1.81 7.38
N LEU A 175 12.00 2.99 6.76
CA LEU A 175 13.08 3.54 5.95
C LEU A 175 14.27 4.01 6.81
N GLU A 176 14.06 4.50 8.03
CA GLU A 176 15.14 4.73 9.00
C GLU A 176 15.86 3.42 9.33
N ARG A 177 15.09 2.36 9.64
CA ARG A 177 15.64 1.04 9.99
C ARG A 177 16.52 0.47 8.88
N HIS A 178 16.11 0.63 7.63
CA HIS A 178 16.89 0.22 6.45
C HIS A 178 18.01 1.20 6.08
N LYS A 179 18.24 2.25 6.88
CA LYS A 179 19.24 3.29 6.68
C LYS A 179 19.08 4.06 5.37
N VAL A 180 17.85 4.11 4.84
CA VAL A 180 17.50 4.90 3.65
C VAL A 180 17.40 6.37 4.01
N ILE A 181 16.89 6.66 5.21
CA ILE A 181 16.88 8.00 5.82
C ILE A 181 17.55 7.95 7.19
N SER A 182 18.00 9.11 7.68
CA SER A 182 18.54 9.28 9.02
C SER A 182 17.43 9.48 10.05
N ARG A 183 17.78 9.27 11.33
CA ARG A 183 16.88 9.56 12.47
C ARG A 183 16.33 10.98 12.44
N GLY A 184 17.18 11.98 12.18
CA GLY A 184 16.75 13.38 12.12
C GLY A 184 15.85 13.68 10.92
N GLN A 185 15.98 12.94 9.81
CA GLN A 185 15.02 13.00 8.71
C GLN A 185 13.68 12.39 9.10
N ARG A 186 13.67 11.22 9.75
CA ARG A 186 12.43 10.62 10.27
C ARG A 186 11.68 11.58 11.21
N GLU A 187 12.38 12.18 12.17
CA GLU A 187 11.79 13.10 13.15
C GLU A 187 11.13 14.29 12.45
N ARG A 188 11.76 14.90 11.44
CA ARG A 188 11.11 15.96 10.66
C ARG A 188 9.93 15.47 9.83
N LEU A 189 10.02 14.28 9.24
CA LEU A 189 8.97 13.75 8.37
C LEU A 189 7.71 13.39 9.15
N ILE A 190 7.85 12.82 10.36
CA ILE A 190 6.69 12.38 11.16
C ILE A 190 5.89 13.56 11.72
N ASP A 191 6.51 14.73 11.86
CA ASP A 191 5.85 15.97 12.29
C ASP A 191 4.97 16.58 11.17
N ILE A 192 5.12 16.11 9.92
CA ILE A 192 4.32 16.58 8.79
C ILE A 192 3.05 15.75 8.69
N GLU A 193 1.90 16.42 8.81
CA GLU A 193 0.61 15.77 8.63
C GLU A 193 0.38 15.40 7.15
N PRO A 194 -0.08 14.16 6.84
CA PRO A 194 -0.35 13.75 5.47
C PRO A 194 -1.32 14.69 4.72
N LYS A 195 -2.24 15.33 5.43
CA LYS A 195 -3.15 16.34 4.87
C LYS A 195 -2.40 17.49 4.18
N GLN A 196 -1.29 17.95 4.75
CA GLN A 196 -0.49 19.03 4.17
C GLN A 196 0.13 18.60 2.84
N ILE A 197 0.58 17.35 2.76
CA ILE A 197 1.18 16.75 1.57
C ILE A 197 0.10 16.57 0.48
N LYS A 198 -1.06 16.00 0.84
CA LYS A 198 -2.19 15.77 -0.08
C LYS A 198 -2.68 17.06 -0.75
N ARG A 199 -2.70 18.19 -0.01
CA ARG A 199 -3.03 19.52 -0.56
C ARG A 199 -2.09 19.94 -1.69
N GLN A 200 -0.81 19.63 -1.59
CA GLN A 200 0.16 19.96 -2.64
C GLN A 200 -0.14 19.20 -3.94
N PHE A 201 -0.55 17.93 -3.84
CA PHE A 201 -0.92 17.14 -5.01
C PHE A 201 -2.24 17.58 -5.64
N LEU A 202 -3.26 17.90 -4.83
CA LEU A 202 -4.59 18.26 -5.32
C LEU A 202 -4.70 19.74 -5.76
N GLY A 203 -3.73 20.58 -5.44
CA GLY A 203 -3.75 21.99 -5.83
C GLY A 203 -4.97 22.71 -5.26
N GLY A 204 -5.87 23.18 -6.15
CA GLY A 204 -7.10 23.88 -5.79
C GLY A 204 -8.29 22.98 -5.44
N TYR A 205 -8.21 21.67 -5.70
CA TYR A 205 -9.30 20.74 -5.42
C TYR A 205 -9.32 20.33 -3.95
N GLU A 206 -10.45 20.54 -3.26
CA GLU A 206 -10.66 20.09 -1.88
C GLU A 206 -11.52 18.80 -1.86
N PRO A 207 -10.97 17.69 -1.36
CA PRO A 207 -11.71 16.44 -1.26
C PRO A 207 -12.77 16.50 -0.15
N PRO A 208 -13.86 15.73 -0.25
CA PRO A 208 -14.87 15.65 0.80
C PRO A 208 -14.34 15.15 2.14
N ASP A 209 -13.29 14.30 2.10
CA ASP A 209 -12.63 13.73 3.27
C ASP A 209 -11.12 13.64 3.02
N TRP A 210 -10.30 14.08 3.97
CA TRP A 210 -8.84 14.03 3.91
C TRP A 210 -8.25 12.68 4.35
N HIS A 211 -9.07 11.75 4.83
CA HIS A 211 -8.64 10.39 5.14
C HIS A 211 -8.45 9.52 3.89
N VAL A 212 -9.00 9.91 2.73
CA VAL A 212 -8.79 9.22 1.44
C VAL A 212 -7.36 9.40 0.96
N ASP A 213 -6.80 8.39 0.29
CA ASP A 213 -5.44 8.50 -0.23
C ASP A 213 -5.40 9.26 -1.56
N VAL A 214 -4.26 9.89 -1.82
CA VAL A 214 -4.01 10.69 -3.04
C VAL A 214 -2.79 10.12 -3.74
N TRP A 215 -3.02 9.36 -4.80
CA TRP A 215 -2.00 8.75 -5.61
C TRP A 215 -1.48 9.74 -6.64
N LEU A 216 -0.17 9.94 -6.70
CA LEU A 216 0.47 10.60 -7.84
C LEU A 216 0.93 9.51 -8.80
N LEU A 217 0.34 9.45 -9.99
CA LEU A 217 0.65 8.50 -11.04
C LEU A 217 1.39 9.19 -12.18
N THR A 218 2.48 8.58 -12.62
CA THR A 218 3.33 9.11 -13.71
C THR A 218 3.61 7.99 -14.73
N GLU A 219 4.38 8.29 -15.76
CA GLU A 219 4.89 7.29 -16.71
C GLU A 219 5.70 6.18 -16.04
N ARG A 220 6.22 6.41 -14.82
CA ARG A 220 6.93 5.39 -14.01
C ARG A 220 6.03 4.34 -13.39
N ASP A 221 4.71 4.52 -13.48
CA ASP A 221 3.74 3.56 -13.00
C ASP A 221 3.21 2.63 -14.12
N GLU A 222 3.79 2.67 -15.31
CA GLU A 222 3.49 1.75 -16.42
C GLU A 222 3.48 0.28 -15.98
N GLY A 223 2.41 -0.43 -16.30
CA GLY A 223 2.21 -1.85 -15.98
C GLY A 223 1.93 -2.15 -14.50
N SER A 224 1.89 -1.12 -13.64
CA SER A 224 1.73 -1.29 -12.20
C SER A 224 0.34 -1.74 -11.82
N LEU A 225 0.27 -2.56 -10.77
CA LEU A 225 -0.96 -2.73 -10.01
C LEU A 225 -1.04 -1.66 -8.91
N ILE A 226 -2.06 -0.81 -9.00
CA ILE A 226 -2.42 0.21 -8.00
C ILE A 226 -3.49 -0.36 -7.09
N GLU A 227 -3.16 -0.53 -5.82
CA GLU A 227 -4.09 -1.12 -4.87
C GLU A 227 -4.48 -0.10 -3.79
N GLY A 228 -5.70 0.41 -3.89
CA GLY A 228 -6.17 1.55 -3.11
C GLY A 228 -7.54 1.34 -2.48
N GLY A 229 -8.09 2.43 -1.97
CA GLY A 229 -9.44 2.52 -1.45
C GLY A 229 -10.45 2.98 -2.50
N ARG A 230 -11.72 2.59 -2.30
CA ARG A 230 -12.84 2.95 -3.18
C ARG A 230 -13.08 4.45 -3.39
N ASN A 231 -12.57 5.29 -2.50
CA ASN A 231 -12.76 6.75 -2.52
C ASN A 231 -11.45 7.52 -2.76
N ASP A 232 -10.37 6.81 -3.12
CA ASP A 232 -9.07 7.43 -3.32
C ASP A 232 -9.08 8.34 -4.57
N LEU A 233 -8.15 9.28 -4.56
CA LEU A 233 -7.90 10.22 -5.64
C LEU A 233 -6.62 9.83 -6.38
N PHE A 234 -6.64 9.97 -7.69
CA PHE A 234 -5.55 9.63 -8.59
C PHE A 234 -5.20 10.85 -9.41
N VAL A 235 -4.10 11.51 -9.05
CA VAL A 235 -3.51 12.60 -9.79
C VAL A 235 -2.60 11.98 -10.86
N VAL A 236 -3.07 11.94 -12.09
CA VAL A 236 -2.32 11.46 -13.25
C VAL A 236 -1.55 12.64 -13.83
N LYS A 237 -0.22 12.62 -13.69
CA LYS A 237 0.68 13.69 -14.13
C LYS A 237 1.61 13.16 -15.23
N LEU A 238 1.35 13.56 -16.47
CA LEU A 238 2.03 13.04 -17.66
C LEU A 238 2.59 14.16 -18.51
N ARG A 239 3.73 13.91 -19.15
CA ARG A 239 4.27 14.79 -20.18
C ARG A 239 3.43 14.67 -21.44
N GLU A 240 3.03 15.81 -21.99
CA GLU A 240 2.20 15.92 -23.18
C GLU A 240 2.94 16.69 -24.30
N ASN A 241 2.95 16.13 -25.50
CA ASN A 241 3.58 16.66 -26.70
C ASN A 241 2.59 17.51 -27.51
N SER A 242 1.95 18.45 -26.81
CA SER A 242 0.93 19.34 -27.36
C SER A 242 1.39 20.11 -28.60
N GLY A 243 2.66 20.55 -28.65
CA GLY A 243 3.23 21.26 -29.80
C GLY A 243 3.27 20.45 -31.11
N ALA A 244 3.26 19.11 -31.02
CA ALA A 244 3.20 18.21 -32.18
C ALA A 244 1.79 17.66 -32.45
N GLY A 245 0.78 18.18 -31.74
CA GLY A 245 -0.62 17.81 -31.84
C GLY A 245 -1.01 16.53 -31.08
N TYR A 246 -0.11 15.98 -30.26
CA TYR A 246 -0.37 14.79 -29.46
C TYR A 246 -0.94 15.20 -28.10
N LEU A 247 -2.12 14.66 -27.79
CA LEU A 247 -2.86 14.94 -26.57
C LEU A 247 -3.18 13.64 -25.85
N TRP A 248 -3.12 13.67 -24.52
CA TRP A 248 -3.60 12.55 -23.71
C TRP A 248 -5.12 12.51 -23.71
N ASN A 249 -5.67 11.34 -24.03
CA ASN A 249 -7.07 11.06 -23.80
C ASN A 249 -7.27 10.51 -22.37
N PHE A 250 -8.23 11.07 -21.64
CA PHE A 250 -8.63 10.65 -20.30
C PHE A 250 -10.08 10.16 -20.24
N ASP A 251 -10.79 10.11 -21.38
CA ASP A 251 -12.10 9.46 -21.46
C ASP A 251 -12.00 7.99 -21.07
N GLN A 252 -10.84 7.34 -21.29
CA GLN A 252 -10.60 5.97 -20.82
C GLN A 252 -10.69 5.83 -19.29
N LEU A 253 -10.42 6.88 -18.51
CA LEU A 253 -10.66 6.86 -17.06
C LEU A 253 -12.16 6.88 -16.76
N ARG A 254 -12.95 7.67 -17.51
CA ARG A 254 -14.41 7.71 -17.36
C ARG A 254 -15.04 6.38 -17.74
N ASP A 255 -14.61 5.78 -18.84
CA ASP A 255 -15.05 4.46 -19.30
C ASP A 255 -14.70 3.36 -18.28
N ALA A 256 -13.59 3.53 -17.57
CA ALA A 256 -13.18 2.66 -16.46
C ALA A 256 -13.91 2.94 -15.14
N GLY A 257 -14.88 3.87 -15.10
CA GLY A 257 -15.71 4.17 -13.94
C GLY A 257 -15.15 5.24 -12.99
N PHE A 258 -14.13 6.00 -13.39
CA PHE A 258 -13.60 7.11 -12.60
C PHE A 258 -14.28 8.43 -12.94
N ALA A 259 -14.57 9.25 -11.92
CA ALA A 259 -14.99 10.62 -12.10
C ALA A 259 -13.79 11.56 -12.22
N LEU A 260 -13.65 12.30 -13.32
CA LEU A 260 -12.64 13.37 -13.41
C LEU A 260 -13.14 14.60 -12.66
N VAL A 261 -12.37 15.02 -11.65
CA VAL A 261 -12.74 16.11 -10.73
C VAL A 261 -11.90 17.37 -10.90
N ASP A 262 -10.75 17.26 -11.60
CA ASP A 262 -9.87 18.38 -11.93
C ASP A 262 -9.03 18.05 -13.18
N ASP A 263 -8.72 19.05 -14.01
CA ASP A 263 -7.86 18.93 -15.21
C ASP A 263 -7.09 20.24 -15.42
N ASP A 264 -5.77 20.16 -15.27
CA ASP A 264 -4.85 21.29 -15.29
C ASP A 264 -3.66 21.04 -16.22
N ARG A 265 -3.00 22.13 -16.63
CA ARG A 265 -1.80 22.13 -17.48
C ARG A 265 -0.72 22.98 -16.83
N GLU A 266 0.39 22.35 -16.50
CA GLU A 266 1.57 23.02 -15.96
C GLU A 266 2.62 23.21 -17.08
N ASP A 267 3.03 24.45 -17.33
CA ASP A 267 4.13 24.75 -18.26
C ASP A 267 5.48 24.34 -17.65
N THR A 268 6.23 23.49 -18.35
CA THR A 268 7.57 23.05 -17.90
C THR A 268 8.67 24.04 -18.29
N SER A 269 8.37 24.97 -19.19
CA SER A 269 9.30 26.01 -19.66
C SER A 269 8.48 27.22 -20.12
N PRO A 270 8.22 28.20 -19.23
CA PRO A 270 7.42 29.39 -19.56
C PRO A 270 7.96 30.17 -20.76
N ASP A 271 9.27 30.06 -21.02
CA ASP A 271 9.98 30.81 -22.06
C ASP A 271 10.09 30.06 -23.40
N ALA A 272 9.63 28.80 -23.49
CA ALA A 272 9.76 27.96 -24.68
C ALA A 272 8.42 27.82 -25.44
N ILE A 273 8.30 28.49 -26.58
CA ILE A 273 7.11 28.36 -27.46
C ILE A 273 7.07 26.94 -28.05
N GLY A 274 5.99 26.21 -27.77
CA GLY A 274 5.75 24.86 -28.33
C GLY A 274 6.44 23.70 -27.57
N GLY A 275 6.93 23.95 -26.35
CA GLY A 275 7.53 22.91 -25.50
C GLY A 275 6.54 21.85 -25.03
N ALA A 276 7.08 20.73 -24.51
CA ALA A 276 6.26 19.73 -23.84
C ALA A 276 5.70 20.31 -22.54
N LEU A 277 4.42 20.10 -22.28
CA LEU A 277 3.75 20.55 -21.05
C LEU A 277 3.49 19.35 -20.13
N MET A 278 3.26 19.59 -18.84
CA MET A 278 2.76 18.56 -17.94
C MET A 278 1.25 18.66 -17.87
N ARG A 279 0.57 17.61 -18.30
CA ARG A 279 -0.87 17.45 -18.13
C ARG A 279 -1.12 16.80 -16.78
N LYS A 280 -2.01 17.38 -15.99
CA LYS A 280 -2.34 16.91 -14.64
C LYS A 280 -3.85 16.75 -14.53
N VAL A 281 -4.32 15.51 -14.42
CA VAL A 281 -5.74 15.19 -14.27
C VAL A 281 -5.97 14.50 -12.94
N THR A 282 -6.94 14.96 -12.17
CA THR A 282 -7.36 14.30 -10.93
C THR A 282 -8.62 13.49 -11.19
N ALA A 283 -8.52 12.18 -11.00
CA ALA A 283 -9.62 11.24 -11.07
C ALA A 283 -9.98 10.73 -9.67
N ARG A 284 -11.27 10.48 -9.44
CA ARG A 284 -11.80 9.93 -8.19
C ARG A 284 -12.46 8.59 -8.49
N SER A 285 -12.17 7.59 -7.66
CA SER A 285 -12.95 6.36 -7.65
C SER A 285 -14.27 6.59 -6.90
N GLU A 286 -15.38 6.08 -7.44
CA GLU A 286 -16.70 6.19 -6.80
C GLU A 286 -17.19 4.86 -6.20
N ASP A 287 -16.61 3.74 -6.64
CA ASP A 287 -17.05 2.39 -6.30
C ASP A 287 -15.89 1.43 -5.96
N ARG A 288 -16.23 0.21 -5.53
CA ARG A 288 -15.27 -0.90 -5.38
C ARG A 288 -14.89 -1.43 -6.76
N LEU A 289 -13.92 -0.78 -7.40
CA LEU A 289 -13.50 -1.11 -8.76
C LEU A 289 -12.30 -2.07 -8.77
N GLN A 290 -12.27 -2.96 -9.75
CA GLN A 290 -11.11 -3.77 -10.09
C GLN A 290 -11.03 -3.89 -11.61
N GLY A 291 -9.86 -3.67 -12.21
CA GLY A 291 -9.72 -3.70 -13.65
C GLY A 291 -8.40 -3.15 -14.14
N GLU A 292 -8.41 -2.71 -15.39
CA GLU A 292 -7.28 -2.09 -16.06
C GLU A 292 -7.73 -0.90 -16.90
N VAL A 293 -6.83 0.06 -17.08
CA VAL A 293 -7.05 1.23 -17.92
C VAL A 293 -5.78 1.52 -18.71
N THR A 294 -5.95 1.89 -19.99
CA THR A 294 -4.85 2.29 -20.86
C THR A 294 -5.10 3.68 -21.41
N LEU A 295 -4.35 4.65 -20.90
CA LEU A 295 -4.36 6.01 -21.42
C LEU A 295 -3.51 6.06 -22.70
N ARG A 296 -3.89 6.93 -23.63
CA ARG A 296 -3.23 7.02 -24.94
C ARG A 296 -2.96 8.48 -25.28
N GLU A 297 -1.72 8.77 -25.64
CA GLU A 297 -1.33 10.04 -26.23
C GLU A 297 -1.43 9.93 -27.76
N SER A 298 -2.38 10.63 -28.37
CA SER A 298 -2.65 10.50 -29.81
C SER A 298 -3.09 11.83 -30.41
N ARG A 299 -3.16 11.91 -31.74
CA ARG A 299 -3.73 13.04 -32.46
C ARG A 299 -5.23 12.80 -32.62
N PRO A 300 -6.12 13.59 -31.99
CA PRO A 300 -7.57 13.33 -32.04
C PRO A 300 -8.17 13.31 -33.46
N TRP A 301 -7.52 13.97 -34.41
CA TRP A 301 -7.96 14.09 -35.80
C TRP A 301 -7.32 13.07 -36.75
N ALA A 302 -6.42 12.21 -36.27
CA ALA A 302 -5.75 11.20 -37.10
C ALA A 302 -5.90 9.81 -36.48
N ALA A 303 -6.17 8.80 -37.30
CA ALA A 303 -6.24 7.40 -36.87
C ALA A 303 -4.83 6.79 -36.68
N ASP A 304 -3.92 7.56 -36.09
CA ASP A 304 -2.51 7.19 -35.94
C ASP A 304 -2.31 6.28 -34.72
N VAL A 305 -1.22 5.50 -34.75
CA VAL A 305 -0.73 4.76 -33.58
C VAL A 305 -0.41 5.78 -32.48
N PRO A 306 -0.86 5.57 -31.24
CA PRO A 306 -0.55 6.49 -30.14
C PRO A 306 0.96 6.62 -29.93
N LEU A 307 1.42 7.84 -29.68
CA LEU A 307 2.83 8.16 -29.46
C LEU A 307 3.35 7.51 -28.18
N HIS A 308 2.57 7.65 -27.11
CA HIS A 308 2.82 7.02 -25.81
C HIS A 308 1.54 6.40 -25.26
N GLN A 309 1.71 5.44 -24.35
CA GLN A 309 0.62 4.82 -23.62
C GLN A 309 1.02 4.72 -22.14
N LEU A 310 0.00 4.77 -21.27
CA LEU A 310 0.14 4.43 -19.87
C LEU A 310 -0.90 3.36 -19.53
N HIS A 311 -0.46 2.14 -19.29
CA HIS A 311 -1.27 1.03 -18.85
C HIS A 311 -1.18 0.86 -17.33
N LEU A 312 -2.33 0.81 -16.67
CA LEU A 312 -2.45 0.65 -15.22
C LEU A 312 -3.45 -0.45 -14.92
N ARG A 313 -3.12 -1.31 -13.96
CA ARG A 313 -4.08 -2.21 -13.32
C ARG A 313 -4.45 -1.63 -11.97
N TYR A 314 -5.69 -1.82 -11.53
CA TYR A 314 -6.14 -1.31 -10.25
C TYR A 314 -7.03 -2.30 -9.49
N ASP A 315 -6.90 -2.27 -8.16
CA ASP A 315 -7.78 -2.96 -7.22
C ASP A 315 -8.12 -1.99 -6.07
N LEU A 316 -9.31 -1.40 -6.15
CA LEU A 316 -9.81 -0.34 -5.27
C LEU A 316 -10.86 -0.88 -4.28
N ARG A 317 -10.81 -2.19 -4.00
CA ARG A 317 -11.72 -2.86 -3.07
C ARG A 317 -11.33 -2.64 -1.61
N GLY A 318 -10.20 -2.02 -1.31
CA GLY A 318 -9.81 -1.71 0.06
C GLY A 318 -10.68 -0.62 0.72
N PRO A 319 -10.72 -0.54 2.07
CA PRO A 319 -10.41 -1.62 3.02
C PRO A 319 -11.39 -2.80 2.91
N GLU A 320 -11.02 -3.92 3.53
CA GLU A 320 -11.83 -5.15 3.48
C GLU A 320 -13.18 -4.99 4.20
N SER A 321 -14.21 -5.59 3.62
CA SER A 321 -15.57 -5.58 4.16
C SER A 321 -15.81 -6.75 5.12
N PRO A 322 -16.81 -6.68 6.02
CA PRO A 322 -17.10 -7.78 6.93
C PRO A 322 -17.38 -9.10 6.21
N GLY A 323 -16.83 -10.20 6.72
CA GLY A 323 -17.00 -11.54 6.17
C GLY A 323 -15.68 -12.30 6.03
N MET A 324 -15.76 -13.49 5.44
CA MET A 324 -14.58 -14.23 5.01
C MET A 324 -13.86 -13.45 3.90
N TRP A 325 -12.54 -13.51 3.89
CA TRP A 325 -11.73 -12.85 2.87
C TRP A 325 -12.17 -13.28 1.46
N GLU A 326 -12.48 -12.31 0.60
CA GLU A 326 -13.25 -12.54 -0.64
C GLU A 326 -12.63 -13.60 -1.57
N PRO A 327 -11.30 -13.64 -1.83
CA PRO A 327 -10.69 -14.68 -2.64
C PRO A 327 -10.83 -16.10 -2.05
N GLU A 328 -10.81 -16.22 -0.73
CA GLU A 328 -11.02 -17.49 -0.03
C GLU A 328 -12.49 -17.91 -0.11
N LEU A 329 -13.42 -16.98 0.13
CA LEU A 329 -14.86 -17.23 -0.03
C LEU A 329 -15.20 -17.72 -1.44
N ARG A 330 -14.67 -17.07 -2.49
CA ARG A 330 -14.89 -17.50 -3.88
C ARG A 330 -14.37 -18.92 -4.11
N ARG A 331 -13.20 -19.27 -3.56
CA ARG A 331 -12.64 -20.63 -3.68
C ARG A 331 -13.53 -21.67 -3.00
N VAL A 332 -14.03 -21.37 -1.80
CA VAL A 332 -14.94 -22.26 -1.04
C VAL A 332 -16.26 -22.44 -1.81
N LEU A 333 -16.85 -21.34 -2.31
CA LEU A 333 -18.10 -21.39 -3.08
C LEU A 333 -17.96 -22.13 -4.41
N GLN A 334 -16.77 -22.15 -5.02
CA GLN A 334 -16.50 -22.93 -6.24
C GLN A 334 -16.26 -24.43 -5.97
N ALA A 335 -15.93 -24.78 -4.73
CA ALA A 335 -15.67 -26.16 -4.32
C ALA A 335 -16.92 -26.87 -3.75
N ALA A 336 -18.02 -26.15 -3.54
CA ALA A 336 -19.31 -26.63 -3.02
C ALA A 336 -20.29 -26.98 -4.15
#